data_AF-A0A7Y2YHX0-F1
#
_entry.id   AF-A0A7Y2YHX0-F1
#
_cell.length_a   1.000
_cell.length_b   1.000
_cell.length_c   1.000
_cell.angle_alpha   90.00
_cell.angle_beta   90.00
_cell.angle_gamma   90.00
#
_symmetry.space_group_name_H-M   'P 1'
#
loop_
_entity.id
_entity.type
_entity.pdbx_description
1 polymer ?
#
loop_
_entity_poly.entity_id
_entity_poly.type
_entity_poly.pdbx_seq_one_letter_code
_entity_poly.pdbx_strand_id
1 'polypeptide(L)'
;AAWYVIQHSDRIDEFLPQIEIAALTGELPFRLYAMMLDRSLMNQRKPQIYGTQGVTLADGSNVFWPIEDPDNVNDRRKKAGFGTTIEKYAMDLFGPDWHYENEYGPEAMEWILERMNK
;
A
#
# COMPACT_ATOMS: atom_id res chain seq x y z
N ALA A 1 16.50 -11.90 -0.15
CA ALA A 1 15.71 -12.47 -1.27
C ALA A 1 15.54 -11.43 -2.36
N ALA A 2 15.48 -11.82 -3.64
CA ALA A 2 15.43 -10.90 -4.80
C ALA A 2 14.22 -9.94 -4.78
N TRP A 3 13.07 -10.38 -4.29
CA TRP A 3 11.87 -9.56 -4.16
C TRP A 3 12.13 -8.24 -3.40
N TYR A 4 12.87 -8.29 -2.28
CA TYR A 4 13.18 -7.09 -1.49
C TYR A 4 13.99 -6.05 -2.26
N VAL A 5 14.85 -6.49 -3.19
CA VAL A 5 15.64 -5.59 -4.04
C VAL A 5 14.73 -4.92 -5.06
N ILE A 6 13.88 -5.71 -5.73
CA ILE A 6 12.96 -5.22 -6.77
C ILE A 6 11.93 -4.22 -6.18
N GLN A 7 11.34 -4.57 -5.03
CA GLN A 7 10.39 -3.75 -4.26
C GLN A 7 10.91 -2.35 -3.87
N HIS A 8 12.24 -2.16 -3.81
CA HIS A 8 12.86 -0.86 -3.51
C HIS A 8 13.61 -0.28 -4.72
N SER A 9 13.33 -0.78 -5.92
CA SER A 9 13.89 -0.28 -7.16
C SER A 9 12.90 0.61 -7.92
N ASP A 10 13.39 1.30 -8.94
CA ASP A 10 12.62 2.02 -9.95
C ASP A 10 12.02 1.09 -11.02
N ARG A 11 12.30 -0.22 -10.97
CA ARG A 11 11.87 -1.23 -11.95
C ARG A 11 10.65 -2.03 -11.50
N ILE A 12 9.90 -1.54 -10.51
CA ILE A 12 8.74 -2.25 -9.96
C ILE A 12 7.77 -2.65 -11.07
N ASP A 13 7.40 -1.72 -11.95
CA ASP A 13 6.41 -1.95 -13.01
C ASP A 13 6.89 -2.98 -14.05
N GLU A 14 8.21 -3.09 -14.26
CA GLU A 14 8.80 -4.05 -15.19
C GLU A 14 8.69 -5.49 -14.69
N PHE A 15 8.81 -5.68 -13.36
CA PHE A 15 8.82 -7.00 -12.73
C PHE A 15 7.46 -7.38 -12.13
N LEU A 16 6.51 -6.45 -12.03
CA LEU A 16 5.21 -6.70 -11.42
C LEU A 16 4.45 -7.86 -12.09
N PRO A 17 4.42 -8.01 -13.43
CA PRO A 17 3.74 -9.15 -14.07
C PRO A 17 4.31 -10.52 -13.67
N GLN A 18 5.63 -10.62 -13.53
CA GLN A 18 6.32 -11.86 -13.15
C GLN A 18 6.06 -12.18 -11.67
N ILE A 19 6.03 -11.16 -10.83
CA ILE A 19 5.67 -11.28 -9.42
C ILE A 19 4.21 -11.69 -9.24
N GLU A 20 3.31 -11.19 -10.08
CA GLU A 20 1.90 -11.63 -10.13
C GLU A 20 1.79 -13.10 -10.48
N ILE A 21 2.46 -13.54 -11.55
CA ILE A 21 2.47 -14.95 -11.96
C ILE A 21 2.98 -15.84 -10.82
N ALA A 22 4.13 -15.50 -10.24
CA ALA A 22 4.71 -16.25 -9.12
C ALA A 22 3.78 -16.30 -7.90
N ALA A 23 3.03 -15.23 -7.64
CA ALA A 23 2.03 -15.19 -6.57
C ALA A 23 0.82 -16.08 -6.87
N LEU A 24 0.33 -16.06 -8.11
CA LEU A 24 -0.81 -16.86 -8.56
C LEU A 24 -0.49 -18.36 -8.64
N THR A 25 0.76 -18.72 -8.94
CA THR A 25 1.23 -20.12 -8.95
C THR A 25 1.65 -20.63 -7.56
N GLY A 26 1.67 -19.76 -6.54
CA GLY A 26 2.04 -20.11 -5.17
C GLY A 26 3.55 -20.18 -4.91
N GLU A 27 4.38 -19.81 -5.89
CA GLU A 27 5.83 -19.68 -5.73
C GLU A 27 6.23 -18.50 -4.82
N LEU A 28 5.35 -17.49 -4.74
CA LEU A 28 5.48 -16.33 -3.86
C LEU A 28 4.19 -16.16 -3.03
N PRO A 29 4.28 -15.81 -1.73
CA PRO A 29 3.09 -15.41 -0.98
C PRO A 29 2.38 -14.24 -1.66
N PHE A 30 1.07 -14.36 -1.91
CA PHE A 30 0.29 -13.35 -2.64
C PHE A 30 0.35 -11.95 -2.01
N ARG A 31 0.43 -11.86 -0.68
CA ARG A 31 0.65 -10.58 0.02
C ARG A 31 1.88 -9.79 -0.47
N LEU A 32 2.93 -10.46 -0.97
CA LEU A 32 4.13 -9.80 -1.49
C LEU A 32 3.89 -9.17 -2.86
N TYR A 33 3.06 -9.80 -3.69
CA TYR A 33 2.54 -9.15 -4.91
C TYR A 33 1.66 -7.95 -4.54
N ALA A 34 0.72 -8.12 -3.61
CA ALA A 34 -0.17 -7.04 -3.16
C ALA A 34 0.58 -5.79 -2.67
N MET A 35 1.64 -5.97 -1.88
CA MET A 35 2.49 -4.86 -1.42
C MET A 35 3.21 -4.14 -2.58
N MET A 36 3.68 -4.90 -3.56
CA MET A 36 4.42 -4.35 -4.71
C MET A 36 3.47 -3.64 -5.69
N LEU A 37 2.25 -4.16 -5.87
CA LEU A 37 1.18 -3.52 -6.63
C LEU A 37 0.79 -2.18 -6.02
N ASP A 38 0.52 -2.12 -4.71
CA ASP A 38 0.17 -0.86 -4.05
C ASP A 38 1.29 0.19 -4.18
N ARG A 39 2.56 -0.22 -4.16
CA ARG A 39 3.70 0.68 -4.40
C ARG A 39 3.74 1.19 -5.84
N SER A 40 3.51 0.32 -6.81
CA SER A 40 3.36 0.71 -8.22
C SER A 40 2.24 1.75 -8.39
N LEU A 41 1.07 1.50 -7.79
CA LEU A 41 -0.08 2.40 -7.83
C LEU A 41 0.24 3.76 -7.18
N MET A 42 0.87 3.76 -6.01
CA MET A 42 1.34 4.98 -5.35
C MET A 42 2.29 5.78 -6.24
N ASN A 43 3.29 5.14 -6.86
CA ASN A 43 4.23 5.80 -7.78
C ASN A 43 3.50 6.42 -8.99
N GLN A 44 2.41 5.80 -9.45
CA GLN A 44 1.55 6.29 -10.53
C GLN A 44 0.48 7.29 -10.07
N ARG A 45 0.52 7.71 -8.80
CA ARG A 45 -0.47 8.58 -8.16
C ARG A 45 -1.91 8.05 -8.21
N LYS A 46 -2.08 6.73 -8.08
CA LYS A 46 -3.38 6.04 -8.06
C LYS A 46 -3.69 5.49 -6.67
N PRO A 47 -4.97 5.33 -6.29
CA PRO A 47 -5.34 4.67 -5.05
C PRO A 47 -4.80 3.24 -4.97
N GLN A 48 -4.49 2.80 -3.75
CA GLN A 48 -4.06 1.45 -3.42
C GLN A 48 -5.23 0.48 -3.40
N ILE A 49 -4.94 -0.82 -3.48
CA ILE A 49 -5.94 -1.88 -3.35
C ILE A 49 -5.93 -2.49 -1.94
N TYR A 50 -4.76 -2.63 -1.32
CA TYR A 50 -4.58 -3.39 -0.07
C TYR A 50 -4.13 -2.54 1.13
N GLY A 51 -3.82 -1.25 0.91
CA GLY A 51 -3.45 -0.31 1.96
C GLY A 51 -2.12 -0.66 2.61
N THR A 52 -1.05 -0.78 1.82
CA THR A 52 0.28 -1.17 2.30
C THR A 52 1.30 -0.03 2.28
N GLN A 53 0.98 1.09 1.65
CA GLN A 53 1.84 2.25 1.52
C GLN A 53 1.30 3.44 2.30
N GLY A 54 2.25 4.24 2.77
CA GLY A 54 2.04 5.50 3.46
C GLY A 54 3.03 6.54 2.97
N VAL A 55 2.80 7.78 3.35
CA VAL A 55 3.69 8.90 3.02
C VAL A 55 3.83 9.84 4.21
N THR A 56 4.99 10.45 4.33
CA THR A 56 5.22 11.57 5.24
C THR A 56 4.99 12.86 4.47
N LEU A 57 4.07 13.70 4.96
CA LEU A 57 3.79 15.01 4.41
C LEU A 57 4.90 16.01 4.79
N ALA A 58 4.89 17.19 4.15
CA ALA A 58 5.90 18.21 4.40
C ALA A 58 5.92 18.74 5.85
N ASP A 59 4.78 18.70 6.53
CA ASP A 59 4.66 19.07 7.95
C ASP A 59 5.16 17.98 8.92
N GLY A 60 5.66 16.85 8.39
CA GLY A 60 6.18 15.72 9.16
C GLY A 60 5.10 14.72 9.59
N SER A 61 3.82 14.96 9.27
CA SER A 61 2.75 14.01 9.57
C SER A 61 2.79 12.80 8.65
N ASN A 62 2.45 11.62 9.19
CA ASN A 62 2.34 10.38 8.42
C ASN A 62 0.88 10.09 8.09
N VAL A 63 0.61 9.80 6.82
CA VAL A 63 -0.73 9.46 6.33
C VAL A 63 -0.69 8.23 5.42
N PHE A 64 -1.79 7.48 5.35
CA PHE A 64 -1.92 6.44 4.32
C PHE A 64 -2.02 7.06 2.94
N TRP A 65 -1.47 6.37 1.96
CA TRP A 65 -1.83 6.65 0.58
C TRP A 65 -3.30 6.23 0.34
N PRO A 66 -4.10 6.95 -0.48
CA PRO A 66 -5.52 6.66 -0.64
C PRO A 66 -5.78 5.22 -1.04
N ILE A 67 -6.84 4.60 -0.54
CA ILE A 67 -7.27 3.24 -0.85
C ILE A 67 -8.54 3.31 -1.68
N GLU A 68 -8.62 2.55 -2.76
CA GLU A 68 -9.73 2.58 -3.73
C GLU A 68 -11.10 2.36 -3.08
N ASP A 69 -11.16 1.43 -2.14
CA ASP A 69 -12.39 1.04 -1.45
C ASP A 69 -12.04 0.67 0.00
N PRO A 70 -11.93 1.69 0.87
CA PRO A 70 -11.53 1.52 2.27
C PRO A 70 -12.46 0.57 3.04
N ASP A 71 -13.77 0.63 2.79
CA ASP A 71 -14.79 -0.19 3.47
C ASP A 71 -14.54 -1.70 3.33
N ASN A 72 -14.06 -2.14 2.17
CA ASN A 72 -13.82 -3.56 1.90
C ASN A 72 -12.33 -3.94 1.89
N VAL A 73 -11.43 -3.06 2.32
CA VAL A 73 -9.98 -3.30 2.27
C VAL A 73 -9.58 -4.51 3.12
N ASN A 74 -10.19 -4.68 4.29
CA ASN A 74 -9.87 -5.78 5.21
C ASN A 74 -10.22 -7.15 4.63
N ASP A 75 -11.29 -7.25 3.85
CA ASP A 75 -11.66 -8.47 3.13
C ASP A 75 -10.64 -8.80 2.03
N ARG A 76 -10.17 -7.80 1.28
CA ARG A 76 -9.10 -7.98 0.29
C ARG A 76 -7.79 -8.39 0.96
N ARG A 77 -7.43 -7.76 2.07
CA ARG A 77 -6.23 -8.08 2.86
C ARG A 77 -6.26 -9.52 3.37
N LYS A 78 -7.38 -9.96 3.92
CA LYS A 78 -7.57 -11.35 4.39
C LYS A 78 -7.40 -12.34 3.24
N LYS A 79 -8.04 -12.10 2.09
CA LYS A 79 -7.92 -12.95 0.89
C LYS A 79 -6.48 -13.01 0.35
N ALA A 80 -5.75 -11.91 0.41
CA ALA A 80 -4.35 -11.83 0.00
C ALA A 80 -3.36 -12.46 0.99
N GLY A 81 -3.83 -12.87 2.18
CA GLY A 81 -2.99 -13.54 3.19
C GLY A 81 -2.24 -12.57 4.12
N PHE A 82 -2.74 -11.35 4.31
CA PHE A 82 -2.27 -10.47 5.39
C PHE A 82 -2.80 -10.95 6.74
N GLY A 83 -1.94 -10.92 7.77
CA GLY A 83 -2.27 -11.36 9.13
C GLY A 83 -2.92 -10.28 10.00
N THR A 84 -3.01 -9.04 9.51
CA THR A 84 -3.51 -7.89 10.25
C THR A 84 -4.52 -7.10 9.42
N THR A 85 -5.50 -6.53 10.12
CA THR A 85 -6.39 -5.53 9.53
C THR A 85 -5.63 -4.25 9.20
N ILE A 86 -6.23 -3.34 8.44
CA ILE A 86 -5.63 -2.06 8.07
C ILE A 86 -5.35 -1.20 9.32
N GLU A 87 -6.24 -1.23 10.31
CA GLU A 87 -6.11 -0.47 11.56
C GLU A 87 -4.91 -0.98 12.36
N LYS A 88 -4.76 -2.30 12.50
CA LYS A 88 -3.60 -2.86 13.21
C LYS A 88 -2.30 -2.62 12.45
N TYR A 89 -2.34 -2.75 11.12
CA TYR A 89 -1.18 -2.49 10.27
C TYR A 89 -0.74 -1.03 10.30
N ALA A 90 -1.69 -0.11 10.40
CA ALA A 90 -1.43 1.30 10.54
C ALA A 90 -0.60 1.63 11.79
N MET A 91 -0.94 1.01 12.92
CA MET A 91 -0.16 1.14 14.15
C MET A 91 1.27 0.58 13.98
N ASP A 92 1.40 -0.53 13.25
CA ASP A 92 2.71 -1.14 12.99
C ASP A 92 3.56 -0.26 12.03
N LEU A 93 2.91 0.50 11.14
CA LEU A 93 3.58 1.36 10.15
C LEU A 93 3.97 2.72 10.71
N PHE A 94 3.10 3.36 11.49
CA PHE A 94 3.25 4.75 11.92
C PHE A 94 3.44 4.95 13.43
N GLY A 95 3.23 3.90 14.22
CA GLY A 95 3.37 3.92 15.67
C GLY A 95 2.06 3.62 16.41
N PRO A 96 2.15 3.26 17.70
CA PRO A 96 1.01 2.74 18.47
C PRO A 96 -0.12 3.77 18.70
N ASP A 97 0.17 5.06 18.62
CA ASP A 97 -0.81 6.13 18.82
C ASP A 97 -1.52 6.55 17.51
N TRP A 98 -1.18 5.91 16.39
CA TRP A 98 -1.77 6.22 15.10
C TRP A 98 -3.08 5.46 14.90
N HIS A 99 -4.13 6.16 14.47
CA HIS A 99 -5.46 5.60 14.27
C HIS A 99 -5.88 5.70 12.81
N TYR A 100 -6.23 4.56 12.23
CA TYR A 100 -6.78 4.53 10.88
C TYR A 100 -8.22 5.00 10.89
N GLU A 101 -8.50 5.98 10.04
CA GLU A 101 -9.84 6.46 9.77
C GLU A 101 -10.15 6.24 8.29
N ASN A 102 -11.42 6.02 7.97
CA ASN A 102 -11.86 5.70 6.61
C ASN A 102 -11.77 6.88 5.63
N GLU A 103 -11.19 8.01 6.07
CA GLU A 103 -11.05 9.25 5.31
C GLU A 103 -9.98 9.16 4.20
N TYR A 104 -9.26 8.04 4.09
CA TYR A 104 -8.27 7.79 3.05
C TYR A 104 -8.86 7.12 1.81
N GLY A 105 -10.09 7.47 1.42
CA GLY A 105 -10.66 7.11 0.12
C GLY A 105 -9.99 7.85 -1.05
N PRO A 106 -10.32 7.53 -2.32
CA PRO A 106 -9.74 8.18 -3.50
C PRO A 106 -9.81 9.71 -3.49
N GLU A 107 -10.83 10.27 -2.86
CA GLU A 107 -11.06 11.72 -2.68
C GLU A 107 -9.94 12.42 -1.91
N ALA A 108 -9.19 11.72 -1.06
CA ALA A 108 -8.07 12.29 -0.30
C ALA A 108 -6.83 12.55 -1.17
N MET A 109 -6.79 12.03 -2.41
CA MET A 109 -5.61 12.08 -3.27
C MET A 109 -5.08 13.50 -3.51
N GLU A 110 -5.97 14.43 -3.88
CA GLU A 110 -5.60 15.80 -4.19
C GLU A 110 -5.03 16.49 -2.93
N TRP A 111 -5.69 16.33 -1.79
CA TRP A 111 -5.25 16.86 -0.50
C TRP A 111 -3.86 16.35 -0.10
N ILE A 112 -3.56 15.07 -0.32
CA ILE A 112 -2.25 14.48 -0.03
C ILE A 112 -1.19 15.09 -0.96
N LEU A 113 -1.45 15.10 -2.26
CA LEU A 113 -0.51 15.59 -3.27
C LEU A 113 -0.14 17.07 -3.05
N GLU A 114 -1.10 17.90 -2.64
CA GLU A 114 -0.82 19.29 -2.31
C GLU A 114 0.10 19.46 -1.10
N ARG A 115 0.00 18.58 -0.10
CA ARG A 115 0.75 18.68 1.17
C ARG A 115 2.10 17.97 1.14
N MET A 116 2.33 17.09 0.18
CA MET A 116 3.65 16.53 -0.09
C MET A 116 4.62 17.55 -0.67
N ASN A 117 4.12 18.60 -1.34
CA ASN A 117 4.94 19.57 -2.08
C ASN A 117 5.03 20.96 -1.42
N LYS A 118 4.40 21.15 -0.25
CA LYS A 118 4.50 22.38 0.55
C LYS A 118 5.77 22.41 1.38
#